data_AF-A0A167LWF4-F1
#
_entry.id   AF-A0A167LWF4-F1
#
_cell.length_a   1.000
_cell.length_b   1.000
_cell.length_c   1.000
_cell.angle_alpha   90.00
_cell.angle_beta   90.00
_cell.angle_gamma   90.00
#
_symmetry.space_group_name_H-M   'P 1'
#
loop_
_entity.id
_entity.type
_entity.pdbx_description
1 polymer ?
#
loop_
_entity_poly.entity_id
_entity_poly.type
_entity_poly.pdbx_seq_one_letter_code
_entity_poly.pdbx_strand_id
1 'polypeptide(L)' 'ALICANCRTTTTPLWRRDEAGNTICNACGLYYKLHNVHRPVSMKRSVIKRRKR' A
#
# COMPACT_ATOMS: atom_id res chain seq x y z
N ALA A 1 7.65 3.96 13.88
CA ALA A 1 6.50 4.22 12.99
C ALA A 1 6.62 3.34 11.76
N LEU A 2 5.54 2.66 11.34
CA LEU A 2 5.55 1.85 10.11
C LEU A 2 5.34 2.77 8.90
N ILE A 3 6.21 2.65 7.90
CA ILE A 3 6.16 3.45 6.67
C ILE A 3 6.20 2.49 5.49
N CYS A 4 5.31 2.69 4.52
CA CYS A 4 5.31 1.87 3.31
C CYS A 4 6.55 2.14 2.47
N ALA A 5 7.32 1.09 2.14
CA ALA A 5 8.51 1.19 1.30
C ALA A 5 8.23 1.79 -0.09
N ASN A 6 7.04 1.54 -0.66
CA ASN A 6 6.67 1.99 -2.00
C ASN A 6 6.10 3.43 -2.03
N CYS A 7 5.04 3.72 -1.26
CA CYS A 7 4.34 5.02 -1.33
C CYS A 7 4.55 5.94 -0.12
N ARG A 8 5.40 5.53 0.83
CA ARG A 8 5.70 6.26 2.07
C ARG A 8 4.46 6.67 2.87
N THR A 9 3.35 5.94 2.73
CA THR A 9 2.20 6.16 3.62
C THR A 9 2.53 5.66 5.01
N THR A 10 2.15 6.42 6.02
CA THR A 10 2.22 6.03 7.44
C THR A 10 0.87 5.52 7.95
N THR A 11 -0.19 5.70 7.17
CA THR A 11 -1.55 5.28 7.49
C THR A 11 -2.01 4.26 6.45
N THR A 12 -2.44 3.09 6.93
CA THR A 12 -3.06 2.04 6.13
C THR A 12 -3.91 1.16 7.04
N PRO A 13 -5.07 0.65 6.59
CA PRO A 13 -5.90 -0.25 7.41
C PRO A 13 -5.25 -1.62 7.64
N LEU A 14 -4.31 -2.01 6.78
CA LEU A 14 -3.57 -3.26 6.87
C LEU A 14 -2.15 -3.06 6.32
N TRP A 15 -1.15 -3.56 7.03
CA TRP A 15 0.23 -3.66 6.56
C TRP A 15 0.45 -5.03 5.91
N ARG A 16 1.21 -5.06 4.82
CA ARG A 16 1.61 -6.27 4.10
C ARG A 16 3.14 -6.33 4.03
N ARG A 17 3.68 -7.52 3.77
CA ARG A 17 5.10 -7.71 3.43
C ARG A 17 5.21 -8.10 1.96
N ASP A 18 6.18 -7.55 1.26
CA ASP A 18 6.56 -8.04 -0.08
C ASP A 18 7.46 -9.28 0.03
N GLU A 19 7.83 -9.86 -1.12
CA GLU A 19 8.70 -11.04 -1.17
C GLU A 19 10.13 -10.75 -0.68
N ALA A 20 10.56 -9.49 -0.74
CA ALA A 20 11.83 -9.04 -0.19
C ALA A 20 11.77 -8.77 1.33
N GLY A 21 10.61 -8.93 1.96
CA GLY A 21 10.39 -8.68 3.39
C GLY A 21 10.15 -7.21 3.75
N ASN A 22 10.07 -6.29 2.78
CA ASN A 22 9.78 -4.90 3.03
C ASN A 22 8.32 -4.71 3.47
N THR A 23 8.12 -3.76 4.38
CA THR A 23 6.78 -3.37 4.82
C THR A 23 6.12 -2.47 3.79
N ILE A 24 4.96 -2.88 3.28
CA ILE A 24 4.16 -2.14 2.30
C ILE A 24 2.72 -1.95 2.79
N CYS A 25 2.04 -0.91 2.30
CA CYS A 25 0.63 -0.71 2.63
C CYS A 25 -0.27 -1.68 1.85
N ASN A 26 -1.52 -1.83 2.31
CA ASN A 26 -2.50 -2.70 1.67
C ASN A 26 -2.70 -2.36 0.19
N ALA A 27 -2.77 -1.07 -0.15
CA ALA A 27 -2.98 -0.64 -1.53
C ALA A 27 -1.81 -1.00 -2.45
N CYS A 28 -0.56 -0.84 -2.00
CA CYS A 28 0.62 -1.22 -2.77
C CYS A 28 0.71 -2.73 -2.96
N GLY A 29 0.45 -3.52 -1.91
CA GLY A 29 0.49 -4.97 -2.00
C GLY A 29 -0.61 -5.55 -2.89
N LEU A 30 -1.84 -5.03 -2.79
CA LEU A 30 -2.93 -5.45 -3.66
C LEU A 30 -2.67 -5.06 -5.13
N TYR A 31 -2.12 -3.88 -5.37
CA TYR A 31 -1.79 -3.44 -6.73
C TYR A 31 -0.72 -4.32 -7.37
N TYR A 32 0.36 -4.62 -6.65
CA TYR A 32 1.41 -5.52 -7.14
C TYR A 32 0.87 -6.92 -7.42
N LYS A 33 0.03 -7.47 -6.53
CA LYS A 33 -0.58 -8.79 -6.75
C LYS A 33 -1.48 -8.86 -8.00
N LEU A 34 -2.13 -7.75 -8.37
CA LEU A 34 -3.05 -7.70 -9.51
C LEU A 34 -2.36 -7.36 -10.83
N HIS A 35 -1.34 -6.50 -10.80
CA HIS A 35 -0.71 -5.96 -12.01
C HIS A 35 0.74 -6.40 -12.20
N ASN A 36 1.31 -7.12 -11.23
CA ASN A 36 2.71 -7.54 -11.19
C ASN A 36 3.73 -6.39 -11.38
N VAL A 37 3.31 -5.16 -11.07
CA VAL A 37 4.12 -3.94 -11.16
C VAL A 37 3.87 -3.05 -9.94
N HIS A 38 4.86 -2.22 -9.59
CA HIS A 38 4.75 -1.33 -8.45
C HIS A 38 3.69 -0.24 -8.63
N ARG A 39 2.96 0.04 -7.55
CA ARG A 39 1.89 1.05 -7.55
C ARG A 39 2.48 2.44 -7.83
N PRO A 40 2.03 3.15 -8.88
CA PRO A 40 2.52 4.49 -9.15
C PRO A 40 2.13 5.44 -8.00
N VAL A 41 3.07 6.30 -7.60
CA VAL A 41 2.88 7.22 -6.45
C VAL A 41 1.77 8.24 -6.74
N SER A 42 1.54 8.59 -8.02
CA SER A 42 0.45 9.46 -8.47
C SER A 42 -0.94 8.96 -8.08
N MET A 43 -1.13 7.65 -7.89
CA MET A 43 -2.40 7.09 -7.44
C MET A 43 -2.61 7.20 -5.92
N LYS A 44 -1.60 7.57 -5.13
CA LYS A 44 -1.74 7.72 -3.67
C LYS A 44 -2.77 8.79 -3.35
N ARG A 45 -3.78 8.42 -2.58
CA ARG A 45 -4.78 9.35 -2.04
C ARG A 45 -4.42 9.64 -0.58
N SER A 46 -4.54 10.91 -0.19
CA SER A 46 -4.29 11.34 1.20
C SER A 46 -5.41 10.91 2.16
N VAL A 47 -6.64 10.73 1.66
CA VAL A 47 -7.80 10.36 2.46
C VAL A 47 -8.19 8.90 2.21
N ILE A 48 -8.25 8.10 3.27
CA ILE A 48 -8.72 6.71 3.22
C ILE A 48 -10.25 6.70 3.26
N LYS A 49 -10.88 6.33 2.15
CA LYS A 49 -12.35 6.17 2.08
C LYS A 49 -12.76 4.85 2.72
N ARG A 50 -13.62 4.93 3.75
CA ARG A 50 -14.23 3.75 4.40
C ARG A 50 -15.42 3.27 3.55
N ARG A 51 -15.48 1.98 3.23
CA ARG A 51 -16.63 1.37 2.56
C ARG A 51 -17.65 0.91 3.61
N LYS A 52 -18.95 0.94 3.28
CA LYS A 52 -19.98 0.20 4.04
C LYS A 52 -19.63 -1.28 3.94
N ARG A 53 -19.53 -1.95 5.09
CA ARG A 53 -19.25 -3.39 5.19
C ARG A 53 -20.55 -4.16 5.17
#